data_AF-G4ZV37-F1
#
_entry.id   AF-G4ZV37-F1
#
_cell.length_a   1.000
_cell.length_b   1.000
_cell.length_c   1.000
_cell.angle_alpha   90.00
_cell.angle_beta   90.00
_cell.angle_gamma   90.00
#
_symmetry.space_group_name_H-M   'P 1'
#
loop_
_entity.id
_entity.type
_entity.pdbx_description
1 polymer ?
#
loop_
_entity_poly.entity_id
_entity_poly.type
_entity_poly.pdbx_seq_one_letter_code
_entity_poly.pdbx_strand_id
1 'polypeptide(L)'
;MDAVTWRFYVEKLLKYEVDGPAVLLFDNFECHVSEEGQRVVAEVANATVVPLPANSTTACQPLDVGVMGPLKAKLRSNWSGITGGSAKEKRLRAVHATIAAWDAIPESTVIRSFKAAIPQYPEISI
;
A
#
# COMPACT_ATOMS: atom_id res chain seq x y z
N MET A 1 -4.47 -12.49 2.26
CA MET A 1 -5.81 -12.05 1.80
C MET A 1 -6.28 -13.06 0.77
N ASP A 2 -7.55 -13.41 0.71
CA ASP A 2 -8.11 -14.25 -0.37
C ASP A 2 -9.01 -13.41 -1.28
N ALA A 3 -9.55 -14.01 -2.34
CA ALA A 3 -10.41 -13.32 -3.31
C ALA A 3 -11.67 -12.71 -2.66
N VAL A 4 -12.25 -13.39 -1.66
CA VAL A 4 -13.44 -12.91 -0.93
C VAL A 4 -13.10 -11.66 -0.13
N THR A 5 -11.99 -11.70 0.60
CA THR A 5 -11.50 -10.57 1.40
C THR A 5 -11.08 -9.40 0.50
N TRP A 6 -10.48 -9.69 -0.66
CA TRP A 6 -10.11 -8.67 -1.65
C TRP A 6 -11.34 -7.96 -2.20
N ARG A 7 -12.36 -8.70 -2.67
CA ARG A 7 -13.62 -8.12 -3.11
C ARG A 7 -14.24 -7.23 -2.04
N PHE A 8 -14.31 -7.72 -0.79
CA PHE A 8 -14.80 -6.92 0.33
C PHE A 8 -14.00 -5.63 0.51
N TYR A 9 -12.67 -5.70 0.47
CA TYR A 9 -11.79 -4.55 0.60
C TYR A 9 -12.05 -3.53 -0.52
N VAL A 10 -12.17 -3.97 -1.77
CA VAL A 10 -12.45 -3.08 -2.91
C VAL A 10 -13.82 -2.41 -2.77
N GLU A 11 -14.86 -3.19 -2.46
CA GLU A 11 -16.25 -2.71 -2.40
C GLU A 11 -16.58 -1.82 -1.20
N LYS A 12 -15.88 -2.02 -0.09
CA LYS A 12 -16.21 -1.35 1.18
C LYS A 12 -15.20 -0.31 1.61
N LEU A 13 -13.97 -0.34 1.09
CA LEU A 13 -12.91 0.56 1.50
C LEU A 13 -12.28 1.26 0.30
N LEU A 14 -11.61 0.52 -0.59
CA LEU A 14 -10.75 1.11 -1.62
C LEU A 14 -11.46 2.12 -2.54
N LYS A 15 -12.71 1.84 -2.93
CA LYS A 15 -13.46 2.72 -3.84
C LYS A 15 -13.68 4.14 -3.33
N TYR A 16 -13.60 4.36 -2.01
CA TYR A 16 -13.75 5.68 -1.41
C TYR A 16 -12.42 6.43 -1.30
N GLU A 17 -11.31 5.73 -1.52
CA GLU A 17 -9.94 6.25 -1.43
C GLU A 17 -9.31 6.48 -2.82
N VAL A 18 -10.05 6.21 -3.89
CA VAL A 18 -9.58 6.31 -5.27
C VAL A 18 -10.45 7.29 -6.04
N ASP A 19 -9.84 8.39 -6.47
CA ASP A 19 -10.44 9.34 -7.40
C ASP A 19 -10.23 8.86 -8.85
N GLY A 20 -11.15 8.01 -9.33
CA GLY A 20 -11.09 7.44 -10.68
C GLY A 20 -11.39 8.46 -11.81
N PRO A 21 -10.85 8.27 -13.04
CA PRO A 21 -10.07 7.12 -13.51
C PRO A 21 -8.63 7.12 -12.98
N ALA A 22 -8.20 6.00 -12.41
CA ALA A 22 -6.90 5.88 -11.73
C ALA A 22 -6.12 4.63 -12.13
N VAL A 23 -4.83 4.63 -11.83
CA VAL A 23 -3.93 3.46 -11.95
C VAL A 23 -3.52 3.01 -10.56
N LEU A 24 -3.72 1.72 -10.27
CA LEU A 24 -3.30 1.09 -9.01
C LEU A 24 -2.09 0.19 -9.25
N LEU A 25 -0.97 0.55 -8.66
CA LEU A 25 0.26 -0.25 -8.67
C LEU A 25 0.18 -1.27 -7.53
N PHE A 26 0.07 -2.55 -7.86
CA PHE A 26 0.05 -3.64 -6.88
C PHE A 26 1.18 -4.63 -7.07
N ASP A 27 1.54 -5.31 -6.00
CA ASP A 27 2.40 -6.48 -6.06
C ASP A 27 1.71 -7.62 -6.84
N ASN A 28 2.48 -8.64 -7.19
CA ASN A 28 1.98 -9.78 -7.97
C ASN A 28 1.23 -10.81 -7.10
N PHE A 29 0.51 -10.36 -6.07
CA PHE A 29 -0.26 -11.24 -5.22
C PHE A 29 -1.52 -11.71 -5.97
N GLU A 30 -1.83 -13.01 -5.89
CA GLU A 30 -2.80 -13.68 -6.77
C GLU A 30 -4.18 -12.98 -6.81
N CYS A 31 -4.71 -12.55 -5.66
CA CYS A 31 -6.01 -11.88 -5.63
C CYS A 31 -6.00 -10.47 -6.25
N HIS A 32 -4.84 -9.84 -6.41
CA HIS A 32 -4.71 -8.55 -7.11
C HIS A 32 -4.60 -8.73 -8.62
N VAL A 33 -3.92 -9.80 -9.07
CA VAL A 33 -3.55 -9.99 -10.49
C VAL A 33 -4.46 -10.95 -11.25
N SER A 34 -5.23 -11.79 -10.56
CA SER A 34 -6.26 -12.61 -11.17
C SER A 34 -7.28 -11.76 -11.94
N GLU A 35 -7.86 -12.33 -13.00
CA GLU A 35 -8.87 -11.65 -13.82
C GLU A 35 -10.04 -11.14 -12.97
N GLU A 36 -10.54 -11.95 -12.04
CA GLU A 36 -11.62 -11.57 -11.13
C GLU A 36 -11.20 -10.41 -10.20
N GLY A 37 -9.96 -10.45 -9.70
CA GLY A 37 -9.39 -9.42 -8.84
C GLY A 37 -9.21 -8.07 -9.52
N GLN A 38 -8.80 -8.06 -10.78
CA GLN A 38 -8.70 -6.83 -11.58
C GLN A 38 -10.07 -6.33 -12.02
N ARG A 39 -10.99 -7.23 -12.38
CA ARG A 39 -12.35 -6.87 -12.79
C ARG A 39 -13.11 -6.13 -11.69
N VAL A 40 -13.04 -6.60 -10.44
CA VAL A 40 -13.73 -5.92 -9.33
C VAL A 40 -13.18 -4.50 -9.12
N VAL A 41 -11.88 -4.28 -9.29
CA VAL A 41 -11.28 -2.93 -9.19
C VAL A 41 -11.79 -2.03 -10.33
N ALA A 42 -11.80 -2.54 -11.56
CA ALA A 42 -12.28 -1.78 -12.72
C ALA A 42 -13.75 -1.38 -12.57
N GLU A 43 -14.61 -2.32 -12.19
CA GLU A 43 -16.06 -2.12 -12.08
C GLU A 43 -16.45 -1.22 -10.89
N VAL A 44 -15.76 -1.36 -9.75
CA VAL A 44 -16.18 -0.73 -8.50
C VAL A 44 -15.45 0.58 -8.20
N ALA A 45 -14.17 0.66 -8.55
CA ALA A 45 -13.31 1.80 -8.25
C ALA A 45 -12.92 2.63 -9.50
N ASN A 46 -13.40 2.25 -10.69
CA ASN A 46 -13.05 2.89 -11.96
C ASN A 46 -11.52 3.04 -12.11
N ALA A 47 -10.78 1.97 -11.84
CA ALA A 47 -9.33 1.99 -11.84
C ALA A 47 -8.73 0.78 -12.57
N THR A 48 -7.53 0.96 -13.12
CA THR A 48 -6.77 -0.09 -13.79
C THR A 48 -5.66 -0.60 -12.87
N VAL A 49 -5.62 -1.91 -12.67
CA VAL A 49 -4.52 -2.55 -11.92
C VAL A 49 -3.33 -2.72 -12.85
N VAL A 50 -2.16 -2.27 -12.39
CA VAL A 50 -0.87 -2.49 -13.05
C VAL A 50 0.00 -3.31 -12.09
N PRO A 51 0.15 -4.62 -12.34
CA PRO A 51 0.96 -5.47 -11.49
C PRO A 51 2.44 -5.17 -11.70
N LEU A 52 3.19 -5.15 -10.59
CA LEU A 52 4.64 -5.05 -10.63
C LEU A 52 5.26 -6.34 -11.19
N PRO A 53 6.42 -6.25 -11.87
CA PRO A 53 7.18 -7.44 -12.24
C PRO A 53 7.44 -8.36 -11.03
N ALA A 54 7.47 -9.67 -11.26
CA ALA A 54 7.74 -10.62 -10.19
C ALA A 54 9.07 -10.30 -9.49
N ASN A 55 9.08 -10.39 -8.15
CA ASN A 55 10.24 -10.12 -7.29
C ASN A 55 10.79 -8.68 -7.35
N SER A 56 10.01 -7.71 -7.85
CA SER A 56 10.44 -6.31 -7.97
C SER A 56 9.91 -5.38 -6.89
N THR A 57 9.10 -5.86 -5.95
CA THR A 57 8.48 -5.05 -4.88
C THR A 57 9.45 -4.09 -4.20
N THR A 58 10.63 -4.57 -3.80
CA THR A 58 11.63 -3.76 -3.09
C THR A 58 12.19 -2.60 -3.92
N ALA A 59 12.14 -2.70 -5.25
CA ALA A 59 12.66 -1.69 -6.18
C ALA A 59 11.55 -0.84 -6.81
N CYS A 60 10.37 -1.42 -7.04
CA CYS A 60 9.32 -0.82 -7.87
C CYS A 60 8.04 -0.49 -7.10
N GLN A 61 7.87 -0.94 -5.85
CA GLN A 61 6.69 -0.61 -5.05
C GLN A 61 6.96 0.67 -4.24
N PRO A 62 6.25 1.78 -4.48
CA PRO A 62 6.45 3.04 -3.75
C PRO A 62 6.34 2.88 -2.23
N LEU A 63 5.42 2.01 -1.77
CA LEU A 63 5.23 1.72 -0.36
C LEU A 63 6.52 1.17 0.26
N ASP A 64 7.13 0.16 -0.34
CA ASP A 64 8.37 -0.46 0.16
C ASP A 64 9.60 0.41 -0.03
N VAL A 65 9.71 1.11 -1.17
CA VAL A 65 10.85 1.96 -1.51
C VAL A 65 11.03 3.13 -0.54
N GLY A 66 9.93 3.80 -0.15
CA GLY A 66 10.04 5.06 0.60
C GLY A 66 9.20 5.20 1.85
N VAL A 67 8.14 4.41 2.04
CA VAL A 67 7.17 4.64 3.13
C VAL A 67 7.34 3.64 4.28
N MET A 68 7.63 2.37 3.98
CA MET A 68 7.77 1.32 5.00
C MET A 68 8.93 1.56 5.96
N GLY A 69 10.04 2.14 5.51
CA GLY A 69 11.18 2.50 6.35
C GLY A 69 10.80 3.50 7.46
N PRO A 70 10.30 4.69 7.11
CA PRO A 70 9.79 5.68 8.06
C PRO A 70 8.69 5.15 8.98
N LEU A 71 7.71 4.41 8.44
CA LEU A 71 6.63 3.81 9.23
C LEU A 71 7.18 2.89 10.33
N LYS A 72 8.07 1.96 9.95
CA LYS A 72 8.71 1.03 10.90
C LYS A 72 9.58 1.78 11.92
N ALA A 73 10.24 2.87 11.53
CA ALA A 73 11.05 3.68 12.46
C ALA A 73 10.18 4.32 13.56
N LYS A 74 9.04 4.91 13.18
CA LYS A 74 8.07 5.48 14.14
C LYS A 74 7.51 4.40 15.07
N LEU A 75 7.10 3.25 14.54
CA LEU A 75 6.61 2.14 15.35
C LEU A 75 7.66 1.64 16.35
N ARG A 76 8.93 1.55 15.94
CA ARG A 76 10.03 1.18 16.84
C ARG A 76 10.25 2.20 17.95
N SER A 77 10.16 3.49 17.65
CA SER A 77 10.31 4.54 18.68
C SER A 77 9.22 4.48 19.77
N ASN A 78 8.04 3.94 19.46
CA ASN A 78 6.92 3.80 20.39
C ASN A 78 6.68 2.33 20.84
N TRP A 79 7.67 1.46 20.70
CA TRP A 79 7.51 0.02 20.94
C TRP A 79 7.07 -0.30 22.38
N SER A 80 7.59 0.43 23.36
CA SER A 80 7.21 0.29 24.77
C SER A 80 5.73 0.54 25.00
N GLY A 81 5.13 1.53 24.32
CA GLY A 81 3.70 1.84 24.39
C GLY A 81 2.80 0.80 23.72
N ILE A 82 3.34 -0.05 22.85
CA ILE A 82 2.58 -1.11 22.17
C ILE A 82 2.54 -2.39 23.02
N THR A 83 3.64 -2.72 23.69
CA THR A 83 3.83 -3.99 24.41
C THR A 83 3.20 -4.01 25.82
N GLY A 84 3.17 -5.18 26.46
CA GLY A 84 2.55 -5.40 27.79
C GLY A 84 1.06 -5.80 27.74
N GLY A 85 0.50 -6.22 28.87
CA GLY A 85 -0.90 -6.60 29.00
C GLY A 85 -1.31 -7.84 28.19
N SER A 86 -2.62 -7.97 27.93
CA SER A 86 -3.21 -9.07 27.17
C SER A 86 -2.95 -8.95 25.67
N ALA A 87 -3.14 -10.05 24.94
CA ALA A 87 -3.03 -10.09 23.48
C ALA A 87 -4.01 -9.12 22.78
N LYS A 88 -5.22 -8.96 23.33
CA LYS A 88 -6.25 -8.03 22.80
C LYS A 88 -5.79 -6.58 22.93
N GLU A 89 -5.29 -6.20 24.10
CA GLU A 89 -4.81 -4.83 24.35
C GLU A 89 -3.58 -4.52 23.50
N LYS A 90 -2.64 -5.46 23.40
CA LYS A 90 -1.47 -5.33 22.53
C LYS A 90 -1.88 -5.11 21.07
N ARG A 91 -2.87 -5.85 20.56
CA ARG A 91 -3.37 -5.69 19.19
C ARG A 91 -4.00 -4.32 18.99
N LEU A 92 -4.83 -3.86 19.92
CA LEU A 92 -5.46 -2.53 19.84
C LEU A 92 -4.42 -1.41 19.84
N ARG A 93 -3.44 -1.47 20.73
CA ARG A 93 -2.35 -0.47 20.78
C ARG A 93 -1.48 -0.51 19.53
N ALA A 94 -1.23 -1.69 18.94
CA ALA A 94 -0.51 -1.80 17.68
C ALA A 94 -1.27 -1.13 16.52
N VAL A 95 -2.60 -1.29 16.44
CA VAL A 95 -3.43 -0.62 15.43
C VAL A 95 -3.38 0.89 15.60
N HIS A 96 -3.64 1.41 16.81
CA HIS A 96 -3.59 2.85 17.06
C HIS A 96 -2.20 3.45 16.81
N ALA A 97 -1.13 2.75 17.21
CA ALA A 97 0.23 3.20 16.94
C ALA A 97 0.55 3.20 15.44
N THR A 98 0.00 2.27 14.66
CA THR A 98 0.18 2.24 13.19
C THR A 98 -0.53 3.40 12.52
N ILE A 99 -1.77 3.71 12.94
CA ILE A 99 -2.52 4.88 12.46
C ILE A 99 -1.75 6.17 12.77
N ALA A 100 -1.36 6.37 14.03
CA ALA A 100 -0.60 7.56 14.43
C ALA A 100 0.76 7.66 13.72
N ALA A 101 1.41 6.52 13.46
CA ALA A 101 2.66 6.50 12.70
C ALA A 101 2.44 6.90 11.24
N TRP A 102 1.36 6.43 10.62
CA TRP A 102 0.97 6.77 9.25
C TRP A 102 0.63 8.26 9.11
N ASP A 103 -0.21 8.80 9.99
CA ASP A 103 -0.62 10.22 9.99
C ASP A 103 0.57 11.16 10.15
N ALA A 104 1.63 10.70 10.81
CA ALA A 104 2.84 11.48 11.02
C ALA A 104 3.88 11.34 9.87
N ILE A 105 3.57 10.61 8.80
CA ILE A 105 4.39 10.53 7.58
C ILE A 105 4.04 11.73 6.69
N PRO A 106 5.00 12.60 6.34
CA PRO A 106 4.72 13.71 5.44
C PRO A 106 4.31 13.21 4.05
N GLU A 107 3.34 13.88 3.43
CA GLU A 107 2.91 13.62 2.04
C GLU A 107 4.08 13.62 1.06
N SER A 108 5.06 14.51 1.27
CA SER A 108 6.29 14.58 0.45
C SER A 108 7.11 13.28 0.46
N THR A 109 6.98 12.46 1.51
CA THR A 109 7.59 11.12 1.59
C THR A 109 6.91 10.16 0.61
N VAL A 110 5.58 10.21 0.55
CA VAL A 110 4.78 9.41 -0.39
C VAL A 110 5.09 9.83 -1.82
N ILE A 111 5.02 11.14 -2.14
CA ILE A 111 5.33 11.64 -3.48
C ILE A 111 6.75 11.24 -3.93
N ARG A 112 7.73 11.36 -3.03
CA ARG A 112 9.12 10.96 -3.33
C ARG A 112 9.26 9.47 -3.57
N SER A 113 8.49 8.64 -2.86
CA SER A 113 8.58 7.20 -3.03
C SER A 113 8.09 6.74 -4.41
N PHE A 114 7.07 7.38 -4.96
CA PHE A 114 6.65 7.16 -6.35
C PHE A 114 7.75 7.55 -7.34
N LYS A 115 8.37 8.73 -7.16
CA LYS A 115 9.48 9.18 -8.03
C LYS A 115 10.69 8.25 -7.99
N ALA A 116 10.96 7.64 -6.83
CA ALA A 116 12.07 6.72 -6.65
C ALA A 116 11.79 5.32 -7.19
N ALA A 117 10.53 4.86 -7.13
CA ALA A 117 10.12 3.52 -7.53
C ALA A 117 9.89 3.37 -9.05
N ILE A 118 9.57 4.46 -9.75
CA ILE A 118 9.36 4.45 -11.20
C ILE A 118 10.72 4.53 -11.90
N PRO A 119 11.10 3.53 -12.73
CA PRO A 119 12.35 3.58 -13.48
C PRO A 119 12.42 4.83 -14.37
N GLN A 120 13.52 5.57 -14.27
CA GLN A 120 13.80 6.66 -15.20
C GLN A 120 14.54 6.09 -16.41
N TYR A 121 13.87 6.06 -17.56
CA TYR A 121 14.55 5.79 -18.83
C TYR A 121 15.22 7.08 -19.32
N PRO A 122 16.43 7.01 -19.91
CA PRO A 122 17.00 8.17 -20.58
C PRO A 122 16.03 8.64 -21.65
N GLU A 123 15.78 9.95 -21.73
CA GLU A 123 15.05 10.54 -22.85
C GLU A 123 15.78 10.16 -24.13
N ILE A 124 15.11 9.39 -24.98
CA ILE A 124 15.62 9.12 -26.32
C ILE A 124 15.28 10.37 -27.13
N SER A 125 16.25 11.27 -27.26
CA SER A 125 16.17 12.36 -28.23
C SER A 125 16.07 11.74 -29.62
N ILE A 126 14.89 11.87 -30.24
CA ILE A 126 14.64 11.46 -31.63
C ILE A 126 15.19 12.52 -32.58
#